data_AF-A0A5Q2MXU4-F1
#
_entry.id   AF-A0A5Q2MXU4-F1
#
_cell.length_a   1.000
_cell.length_b   1.000
_cell.length_c   1.000
_cell.angle_alpha   90.00
_cell.angle_beta   90.00
_cell.angle_gamma   90.00
#
_symmetry.space_group_name_H-M   'P 1'
#
loop_
_entity.id
_entity.type
_entity.pdbx_description
1 polymer ?
#
loop_
_entity_poly.entity_id
_entity_poly.type
_entity_poly.pdbx_seq_one_letter_code
_entity_poly.pdbx_strand_id
1 'polypeptide(L)'
;MSQTIIEHLRKEAINHLFSLDTVQNCWSIWKAQIQQQLPDLNAINVLDLGDHLSNVFRSTGGNGRGQGEVSGGGTAWEALICWYMNLCLLESRTVVVKFKKRLIPTPIREALIVSYGASPTSTESDLVAITFPEKEIYAGNKLDIVARDHAGQIIPTTVGRNRFNYEKIIDSLADIDFSDYEVGVIQCKTNWNDSAQIPMLWDMVYASEGFSRNQISVGTSAYKIRNLRKFSYSFVTVPTNKGSFTQNTLAVKRVQNISGGNYWGQASQPGVVYSVKEIFGRNFSSSTSIGTRATLNAALPKLSQEYSYFDLI
;
A
#
# COMPACT_ATOMS: atom_id res chain seq x y z
N MET A 1 17.77 16.36 11.76
CA MET A 1 16.40 16.51 11.23
C MET A 1 15.47 15.71 12.12
N SER A 2 14.45 16.36 12.69
CA SER A 2 13.35 15.64 13.33
C SER A 2 12.61 14.85 12.24
N GLN A 3 12.36 13.57 12.45
CA GLN A 3 11.59 12.74 11.53
C GLN A 3 10.67 11.84 12.36
N THR A 4 9.40 11.75 12.00
CA THR A 4 8.46 10.84 12.67
C THR A 4 8.74 9.38 12.30
N ILE A 5 8.21 8.44 13.09
CA ILE A 5 8.33 7.01 12.76
C ILE A 5 7.54 6.66 11.49
N ILE A 6 6.42 7.34 11.24
CA ILE A 6 5.59 7.20 10.03
C ILE A 6 6.39 7.62 8.80
N GLU A 7 7.01 8.80 8.85
CA GLU A 7 7.82 9.33 7.75
C GLU A 7 9.10 8.50 7.54
N HIS A 8 9.66 7.94 8.61
CA HIS A 8 10.76 6.98 8.49
C HIS A 8 10.33 5.71 7.72
N LEU A 9 9.17 5.13 8.05
CA LEU A 9 8.66 3.98 7.31
C LEU A 9 8.39 4.31 5.84
N ARG A 10 7.78 5.47 5.55
CA ARG A 10 7.53 5.93 4.18
C ARG A 10 8.81 6.01 3.37
N LYS A 11 9.85 6.62 3.94
CA LYS A 11 11.18 6.69 3.32
C LYS A 11 11.79 5.32 3.08
N GLU A 12 11.73 4.40 4.05
CA GLU A 12 12.23 3.02 3.89
C GLU A 12 11.45 2.24 2.84
N ALA A 13 10.14 2.45 2.74
CA ALA A 13 9.28 1.83 1.74
C ALA A 13 9.67 2.29 0.33
N ILE A 14 9.80 3.60 0.11
CA ILE A 14 10.16 4.17 -1.20
C ILE A 14 11.60 3.83 -1.58
N ASN A 15 12.57 3.95 -0.67
CA ASN A 15 13.95 3.53 -0.94
C ASN A 15 14.04 2.05 -1.31
N HIS A 16 13.20 1.20 -0.71
CA HIS A 16 13.14 -0.19 -1.11
C HIS A 16 12.62 -0.37 -2.53
N LEU A 17 11.62 0.41 -2.98
CA LEU A 17 11.15 0.35 -4.37
C LEU A 17 12.29 0.67 -5.33
N PHE A 18 13.05 1.73 -5.08
CA PHE A 18 14.20 2.13 -5.90
C PHE A 18 15.39 1.16 -5.82
N SER A 19 15.40 0.25 -4.85
CA SER A 19 16.38 -0.84 -4.77
C SER A 19 16.01 -2.05 -5.64
N LEU A 20 14.85 -2.07 -6.29
CA LEU A 20 14.41 -3.17 -7.14
C LEU A 20 14.94 -2.97 -8.56
N ASP A 21 15.61 -3.99 -9.12
CA ASP A 21 16.14 -3.96 -10.49
C ASP A 21 15.07 -3.56 -11.52
N THR A 22 13.84 -4.09 -11.36
CA THR A 22 12.70 -3.74 -12.22
C THR A 22 12.40 -2.24 -12.21
N VAL A 23 12.43 -1.59 -11.03
CA VAL A 23 12.17 -0.15 -10.92
C VAL A 23 13.34 0.64 -11.48
N GLN A 24 14.58 0.25 -11.18
CA GLN A 24 15.78 0.91 -11.72
C GLN A 24 15.79 0.94 -13.24
N ASN A 25 15.34 -0.14 -13.89
CA ASN A 25 15.26 -0.25 -15.34
C ASN A 25 14.12 0.58 -15.96
N CYS A 26 13.04 0.84 -15.22
CA CYS A 26 11.87 1.56 -15.74
C CYS A 26 11.82 3.03 -15.34
N TRP A 27 12.46 3.42 -14.24
CA TRP A 27 12.20 4.68 -13.56
C TRP A 27 12.56 5.92 -14.39
N SER A 28 13.67 5.90 -15.12
CA SER A 28 14.05 7.06 -15.95
C SER A 28 12.97 7.43 -16.99
N ILE A 29 12.31 6.40 -17.57
CA ILE A 29 11.22 6.57 -18.53
C ILE A 29 9.94 6.98 -17.79
N TRP A 30 9.61 6.31 -16.68
CA TRP A 30 8.41 6.65 -15.90
C TRP A 30 8.46 8.06 -15.33
N LYS A 31 9.60 8.49 -14.76
CA LYS A 31 9.81 9.84 -14.23
C LYS A 31 9.53 10.88 -15.30
N ALA A 32 10.08 10.72 -16.50
CA ALA A 32 9.83 11.62 -17.62
C ALA A 32 8.35 11.67 -18.02
N GLN A 33 7.67 10.51 -18.08
CA GLN A 33 6.23 10.44 -18.38
C GLN A 33 5.38 11.08 -17.28
N ILE A 34 5.71 10.83 -16.02
CA ILE A 34 5.03 11.41 -14.85
C ILE A 34 5.18 12.93 -14.87
N GLN A 35 6.39 13.45 -15.08
CA GLN A 35 6.65 14.89 -15.15
C GLN A 35 5.85 15.56 -16.28
N GLN A 36 5.67 14.89 -17.42
CA GLN A 36 4.80 15.39 -18.49
C GLN A 36 3.31 15.48 -18.09
N GLN A 37 2.84 14.62 -17.18
CA GLN A 37 1.47 14.66 -16.63
C GLN A 37 1.34 15.64 -15.45
N LEU A 38 2.44 16.23 -14.98
CA LEU A 38 2.49 17.15 -13.84
C LEU A 38 3.02 18.52 -14.29
N PRO A 39 2.26 19.29 -15.09
CA PRO A 39 2.71 20.60 -15.59
C PRO A 39 3.02 21.58 -14.46
N ASP A 40 2.24 21.50 -13.38
CA ASP A 40 2.49 22.18 -12.11
C ASP A 40 2.46 21.17 -10.96
N LEU A 41 3.35 21.33 -9.99
CA LEU A 41 3.36 20.50 -8.79
C LEU A 41 2.33 20.99 -7.78
N ASN A 42 1.09 20.51 -7.92
CA ASN A 42 0.01 20.77 -6.97
C ASN A 42 -0.80 19.49 -6.71
N ALA A 43 -1.61 19.51 -5.65
CA ALA A 43 -2.35 18.33 -5.20
C ALA A 43 -3.34 17.78 -6.24
N ILE A 44 -3.93 18.61 -7.09
CA ILE A 44 -4.87 18.14 -8.13
C ILE A 44 -4.11 17.32 -9.16
N ASN A 45 -3.05 17.88 -9.74
CA ASN A 45 -2.26 17.21 -10.76
C ASN A 45 -1.66 15.90 -10.23
N VAL A 46 -1.16 15.90 -8.99
CA VAL A 46 -0.61 14.70 -8.36
C VAL A 46 -1.68 13.64 -8.13
N LEU A 47 -2.90 14.02 -7.71
CA LEU A 47 -4.00 13.05 -7.59
C LEU A 47 -4.46 12.54 -8.97
N ASP A 48 -4.60 13.43 -9.94
CA ASP A 48 -5.06 13.11 -11.31
C ASP A 48 -4.06 12.25 -12.09
N LEU A 49 -2.78 12.19 -11.68
CA LEU A 49 -1.83 11.20 -12.17
C LEU A 49 -2.36 9.75 -12.03
N GLY A 50 -3.24 9.49 -11.06
CA GLY A 50 -3.93 8.21 -10.89
C GLY A 50 -4.68 7.76 -12.15
N ASP A 51 -5.22 8.70 -12.93
CA ASP A 51 -5.92 8.43 -14.20
C ASP A 51 -4.97 8.07 -15.35
N HIS A 52 -3.66 8.19 -15.13
CA HIS A 52 -2.64 8.04 -16.16
C HIS A 52 -1.59 6.96 -15.84
N LEU A 53 -1.62 6.35 -14.65
CA LEU A 53 -0.63 5.35 -14.24
C LEU A 53 -0.54 4.15 -15.19
N SER A 54 -1.64 3.75 -15.84
CA SER A 54 -1.60 2.67 -16.83
C SER A 54 -0.76 3.04 -18.05
N ASN A 55 -0.77 4.30 -18.46
CA ASN A 55 0.02 4.79 -19.59
C ASN A 55 1.50 4.89 -19.21
N VAL A 56 1.78 5.42 -18.01
CA VAL A 56 3.14 5.43 -17.43
C VAL A 56 3.70 4.01 -17.38
N PHE A 57 2.96 3.07 -16.80
CA PHE A 57 3.35 1.66 -16.73
C PHE A 57 3.64 1.05 -18.11
N ARG A 58 2.80 1.32 -19.11
CA ARG A 58 2.96 0.77 -20.47
C ARG A 58 4.11 1.39 -21.25
N SER A 59 4.64 2.55 -20.85
CA SER A 59 5.77 3.20 -21.54
C SER A 59 7.05 2.36 -21.55
N THR A 60 7.15 1.35 -20.67
CA THR A 60 8.28 0.43 -20.56
C THR A 60 7.90 -1.02 -20.86
N GLY A 61 6.66 -1.28 -21.30
CA GLY A 61 6.19 -2.62 -21.66
C GLY A 61 6.55 -3.00 -23.10
N GLY A 62 7.25 -4.12 -23.28
CA GLY A 62 7.65 -4.63 -24.59
C GLY A 62 6.47 -5.09 -25.46
N ASN A 63 6.62 -5.00 -26.78
CA ASN A 63 5.63 -5.42 -27.79
C ASN A 63 5.47 -6.95 -27.95
N GLY A 64 6.04 -7.79 -27.08
CA GLY A 64 6.11 -9.25 -27.31
C GLY A 64 6.11 -10.08 -26.04
N ARG A 65 4.96 -10.67 -25.70
CA ARG A 65 4.67 -11.52 -24.53
C ARG A 65 5.70 -12.65 -24.29
N GLY A 66 6.78 -12.37 -23.57
CA GLY A 66 7.68 -13.39 -23.01
C GLY A 66 7.28 -13.78 -21.58
N GLN A 67 7.39 -15.06 -21.20
CA GLN A 67 6.99 -15.57 -19.87
C GLN A 67 7.78 -14.93 -18.71
N GLY A 68 9.02 -14.48 -18.93
CA GLY A 68 9.81 -13.70 -17.97
C GLY A 68 9.30 -12.27 -17.75
N GLU A 69 8.72 -11.65 -18.77
CA GLU A 69 8.16 -10.29 -18.72
C GLU A 69 6.88 -10.22 -17.88
N VAL A 70 6.16 -11.35 -17.75
CA VAL A 70 4.93 -11.46 -16.94
C VAL A 70 5.22 -11.26 -15.45
N SER A 71 6.34 -11.79 -14.95
CA SER A 71 6.75 -11.64 -13.53
C SER A 71 7.33 -10.25 -13.22
N GLY A 72 8.08 -9.67 -14.16
CA GLY A 72 8.58 -8.29 -14.07
C GLY A 72 7.45 -7.27 -14.12
N GLY A 73 6.42 -7.50 -14.93
CA GLY A 73 5.26 -6.61 -15.06
C GLY A 73 4.45 -6.48 -13.76
N GLY A 74 4.25 -7.57 -13.01
CA GLY A 74 3.58 -7.52 -11.70
C GLY A 74 4.36 -6.67 -10.70
N THR A 75 5.65 -6.98 -10.53
CA THR A 75 6.55 -6.23 -9.63
C THR A 75 6.62 -4.74 -10.00
N ALA A 76 6.70 -4.42 -11.29
CA ALA A 76 6.70 -3.06 -11.80
C ALA A 76 5.39 -2.32 -11.45
N TRP A 77 4.24 -2.96 -11.67
CA TRP A 77 2.94 -2.34 -11.41
C TRP A 77 2.74 -2.08 -9.91
N GLU A 78 3.06 -3.06 -9.09
CA GLU A 78 3.04 -2.94 -7.63
C GLU A 78 3.92 -1.79 -7.14
N ALA A 79 5.14 -1.67 -7.67
CA ALA A 79 6.05 -0.61 -7.29
C ALA A 79 5.52 0.78 -7.72
N LEU A 80 4.97 0.91 -8.92
CA LEU A 80 4.39 2.16 -9.40
C LEU A 80 3.19 2.60 -8.55
N ILE A 81 2.28 1.67 -8.22
CA ILE A 81 1.14 1.96 -7.32
C ILE A 81 1.64 2.33 -5.92
N CYS A 82 2.59 1.57 -5.36
CA CYS A 82 3.16 1.87 -4.04
C CYS A 82 3.81 3.26 -3.98
N TRP A 83 4.57 3.63 -5.01
CA TRP A 83 5.18 4.97 -5.13
C TRP A 83 4.11 6.06 -5.19
N TYR A 84 3.14 5.92 -6.09
CA TYR A 84 2.07 6.91 -6.30
C TYR A 84 1.24 7.13 -5.03
N MET A 85 0.85 6.03 -4.36
CA MET A 85 0.03 6.13 -3.16
C MET A 85 0.76 6.84 -2.03
N ASN A 86 2.03 6.52 -1.80
CA ASN A 86 2.81 7.21 -0.77
C ASN A 86 3.06 8.69 -1.09
N LEU A 87 3.18 9.05 -2.38
CA LEU A 87 3.29 10.45 -2.79
C LEU A 87 1.99 11.21 -2.44
N CYS A 88 0.83 10.63 -2.75
CA CYS A 88 -0.46 11.22 -2.42
C CYS A 88 -0.78 11.23 -0.91
N LEU A 89 -0.10 10.38 -0.14
CA LEU A 89 -0.25 10.22 1.31
C LEU A 89 0.87 10.90 2.10
N LEU A 90 1.65 11.79 1.47
CA LEU A 90 2.61 12.63 2.17
C LEU A 90 1.96 13.36 3.35
N GLU A 91 2.70 13.48 4.46
CA GLU A 91 2.25 14.07 5.73
C GLU A 91 0.99 13.43 6.36
N SER A 92 0.43 12.38 5.76
CA SER A 92 -0.66 11.61 6.37
C SER A 92 -0.13 10.58 7.37
N ARG A 93 -1.06 10.05 8.17
CA ARG A 93 -0.81 8.92 9.08
C ARG A 93 -0.83 7.56 8.37
N THR A 94 -0.94 7.52 7.04
CA THR A 94 -0.95 6.28 6.27
C THR A 94 0.34 6.11 5.47
N VAL A 95 0.87 4.90 5.47
CA VAL A 95 2.01 4.49 4.63
C VAL A 95 1.64 3.22 3.89
N VAL A 96 1.95 3.16 2.60
CA VAL A 96 1.76 1.94 1.78
C VAL A 96 3.10 1.26 1.62
N VAL A 97 3.16 -0.04 1.88
CA VAL A 97 4.40 -0.80 1.76
C VAL A 97 4.19 -2.01 0.87
N LYS A 98 5.11 -2.25 -0.07
CA LYS A 98 5.21 -3.57 -0.72
C LYS A 98 5.55 -4.59 0.35
N PHE A 99 4.88 -5.75 0.33
CA PHE A 99 4.98 -6.72 1.42
C PHE A 99 6.43 -7.14 1.68
N LYS A 100 6.98 -6.65 2.79
CA LYS A 100 8.33 -6.96 3.25
C LYS A 100 8.30 -7.05 4.76
N LYS A 101 8.65 -8.23 5.29
CA LYS A 101 8.50 -8.54 6.72
C LYS A 101 9.03 -7.44 7.64
N ARG A 102 10.24 -6.93 7.36
CA ARG A 102 10.89 -5.87 8.16
C ARG A 102 10.19 -4.50 8.17
N LEU A 103 9.28 -4.24 7.24
CA LEU A 103 8.59 -2.95 7.12
C LEU A 103 7.19 -2.99 7.76
N ILE A 104 6.56 -4.17 7.81
CA ILE A 104 5.22 -4.35 8.38
C ILE A 104 5.38 -4.84 9.82
N PRO A 105 4.77 -4.19 10.83
CA PRO A 105 4.83 -4.64 12.22
C PRO A 105 4.31 -6.07 12.39
N THR A 106 4.95 -6.84 13.26
CA THR A 106 4.61 -8.25 13.55
C THR A 106 3.14 -8.44 13.90
N PRO A 107 2.52 -7.63 14.79
CA PRO A 107 1.08 -7.71 15.08
C PRO A 107 0.20 -7.64 13.83
N ILE A 108 0.51 -6.72 12.90
CA ILE A 108 -0.22 -6.57 11.65
C ILE A 108 0.04 -7.77 10.73
N ARG A 109 1.29 -8.23 10.58
CA ARG A 109 1.59 -9.40 9.74
C ARG A 109 0.86 -10.64 10.23
N GLU A 110 0.84 -10.86 11.54
CA GLU A 110 0.15 -11.99 12.15
C GLU A 110 -1.35 -11.94 11.94
N ALA A 111 -1.96 -10.75 12.06
CA ALA A 111 -3.37 -10.55 11.78
C ALA A 111 -3.76 -10.92 10.35
N LEU A 112 -2.84 -10.76 9.40
CA LEU A 112 -3.07 -11.09 8.00
C LEU A 112 -2.86 -12.58 7.69
N ILE A 113 -2.20 -13.38 8.54
CA ILE A 113 -1.90 -14.80 8.22
C ILE A 113 -3.21 -15.56 7.94
N VAL A 114 -3.24 -16.33 6.86
CA VAL A 114 -4.32 -17.28 6.59
C VAL A 114 -3.79 -18.69 6.76
N SER A 115 -4.42 -19.48 7.62
CA SER A 115 -3.99 -20.87 7.90
C SER A 115 -5.01 -21.86 7.36
N TYR A 116 -4.51 -22.93 6.73
CA TYR A 116 -5.29 -24.09 6.30
C TYR A 116 -4.92 -25.28 7.21
N GLY A 117 -5.75 -25.58 8.19
CA GLY A 117 -5.41 -26.51 9.26
C GLY A 117 -4.19 -26.02 10.04
N ALA A 118 -3.16 -26.87 10.15
CA ALA A 118 -1.91 -26.55 10.82
C ALA A 118 -0.90 -25.80 9.92
N SER A 119 -1.22 -25.55 8.65
CA SER A 119 -0.31 -24.93 7.69
C SER A 119 -0.60 -23.43 7.55
N PRO A 120 0.19 -22.53 8.16
CA PRO A 120 0.08 -21.11 7.90
C PRO A 120 0.54 -20.83 6.46
N THR A 121 -0.24 -20.05 5.73
CA THR A 121 0.13 -19.55 4.40
C THR A 121 0.33 -18.04 4.48
N SER A 122 1.41 -17.57 3.86
CA SER A 122 1.57 -16.14 3.62
C SER A 122 0.49 -15.70 2.66
N THR A 123 -0.21 -14.64 3.02
CA THR A 123 -1.19 -14.02 2.13
C THR A 123 -0.51 -13.50 0.89
N GLU A 124 -1.17 -13.62 -0.26
CA GLU A 124 -0.72 -13.08 -1.54
C GLU A 124 -0.88 -11.55 -1.60
N SER A 125 -0.76 -10.87 -0.46
CA SER A 125 -0.89 -9.42 -0.36
C SER A 125 0.31 -8.76 -1.02
N ASP A 126 0.08 -8.04 -2.12
CA ASP A 126 1.13 -7.32 -2.82
C ASP A 126 1.57 -6.08 -2.03
N LEU A 127 0.59 -5.24 -1.64
CA LEU A 127 0.81 -4.05 -0.83
C LEU A 127 -0.04 -4.08 0.44
N VAL A 128 0.49 -3.46 1.50
CA VAL A 128 -0.20 -3.23 2.77
C VAL A 128 -0.16 -1.73 3.08
N ALA A 129 -1.34 -1.11 3.15
CA ALA A 129 -1.52 0.24 3.66
C ALA A 129 -1.74 0.17 5.17
N ILE A 130 -0.92 0.90 5.93
CA ILE A 130 -0.98 0.97 7.39
C ILE A 130 -1.31 2.40 7.77
N THR A 131 -2.50 2.64 8.32
CA THR A 131 -2.85 3.89 8.98
C THR A 131 -2.53 3.75 10.46
N PHE A 132 -1.54 4.49 10.93
CA PHE A 132 -1.15 4.53 12.33
C PHE A 132 -2.26 5.12 13.20
N PRO A 133 -2.26 4.93 14.53
CA PRO A 133 -3.15 5.63 15.46
C PRO A 133 -2.90 7.15 15.48
N GLU A 134 -3.90 7.94 15.86
CA GLU A 134 -3.76 9.40 16.05
C GLU A 134 -3.26 9.67 17.48
N LYS A 135 -1.99 9.34 17.73
CA LYS A 135 -1.33 9.51 19.03
C LYS A 135 0.01 10.23 18.87
N GLU A 136 0.36 11.05 19.85
CA GLU A 136 1.60 11.87 19.86
C GLU A 136 2.87 11.04 19.63
N ILE A 137 2.91 9.80 20.12
CA ILE A 137 4.05 8.90 19.95
C ILE A 137 4.40 8.63 18.48
N TYR A 138 3.42 8.73 17.56
CA TYR A 138 3.63 8.57 16.12
C TYR A 138 3.87 9.91 15.39
N ALA A 139 3.49 11.03 16.00
CA ALA A 139 3.65 12.38 15.43
C ALA A 139 4.96 13.07 15.87
N GLY A 140 5.52 12.66 17.00
CA GLY A 140 6.80 13.14 17.51
C GLY A 140 8.02 12.63 16.73
N ASN A 141 9.20 13.11 17.12
CA ASN A 141 10.47 12.64 16.58
C ASN A 141 10.68 11.18 16.97
N LYS A 142 10.99 10.33 15.98
CA LYS A 142 11.21 8.90 16.18
C LYS A 142 12.33 8.58 17.17
N LEU A 143 13.30 9.47 17.34
CA LEU A 143 14.42 9.28 18.26
C LEU A 143 14.04 9.52 19.73
N ASP A 144 12.87 10.11 19.99
CA ASP A 144 12.37 10.39 21.34
C ASP A 144 11.39 9.30 21.83
N ILE A 145 11.10 8.29 20.99
CA ILE A 145 10.20 7.19 21.34
C ILE A 145 10.85 6.30 22.41
N VAL A 146 10.09 6.06 23.49
CA VAL A 146 10.44 5.11 24.55
C VAL A 146 9.49 3.90 24.43
N ALA A 147 9.98 2.83 23.81
CA ALA A 147 9.25 1.56 23.68
C ALA A 147 9.78 0.51 24.67
N ARG A 148 8.94 -0.45 25.03
CA ARG A 148 9.29 -1.55 25.96
C ARG A 148 8.95 -2.90 25.36
N ASP A 149 9.78 -3.90 25.63
CA ASP A 149 9.48 -5.28 25.24
C ASP A 149 8.47 -5.94 26.19
N HIS A 150 8.09 -7.18 25.91
CA HIS A 150 7.13 -7.94 26.74
C HIS A 150 7.62 -8.20 28.18
N ALA A 151 8.93 -8.07 28.46
CA ALA A 151 9.49 -8.15 29.80
C ALA A 151 9.55 -6.77 30.51
N GLY A 152 9.04 -5.72 29.86
CA GLY A 152 9.04 -4.35 30.38
C GLY A 152 10.38 -3.62 30.21
N GLN A 153 11.37 -4.23 29.56
CA GLN A 153 12.69 -3.63 29.35
C GLN A 153 12.63 -2.60 28.23
N ILE A 154 13.38 -1.50 28.39
CA ILE A 154 13.44 -0.44 27.38
C ILE A 154 14.13 -0.98 26.12
N ILE A 155 13.47 -0.84 24.98
CA ILE A 155 14.03 -1.17 23.68
C ILE A 155 14.98 -0.04 23.27
N PRO A 156 16.26 -0.31 22.96
CA PRO A 156 17.18 0.72 22.51
C PRO A 156 16.68 1.40 21.24
N THR A 157 16.66 2.73 21.22
CA THR A 157 16.16 3.52 20.08
C THR A 157 17.01 3.38 18.83
N THR A 158 18.31 3.12 19.02
CA THR A 158 19.26 2.84 17.95
C THR A 158 20.00 1.53 18.20
N VAL A 159 20.44 0.90 17.11
CA VAL A 159 21.22 -0.34 17.12
C VAL A 159 22.40 -0.25 16.15
N GLY A 160 23.50 -0.91 16.49
CA GLY A 160 24.71 -0.94 15.65
C GLY A 160 25.23 0.46 15.33
N ARG A 161 25.47 0.74 14.04
CA ARG A 161 25.98 2.03 13.52
C ARG A 161 24.95 3.17 13.60
N ASN A 162 24.36 3.42 14.77
CA ASN A 162 23.31 4.43 15.00
C ASN A 162 22.07 4.29 14.10
N ARG A 163 21.78 3.07 13.64
CA ARG A 163 20.57 2.79 12.85
C ARG A 163 19.37 2.80 13.77
N PHE A 164 18.29 3.49 13.40
CA PHE A 164 17.03 3.47 14.14
C PHE A 164 16.50 2.03 14.27
N ASN A 165 16.10 1.63 15.48
CA ASN A 165 15.63 0.28 15.79
C ASN A 165 14.15 0.11 15.43
N TYR A 166 13.81 0.38 14.17
CA TYR A 166 12.43 0.42 13.69
C TYR A 166 11.64 -0.84 14.03
N GLU A 167 12.15 -2.03 13.65
CA GLU A 167 11.41 -3.29 13.77
C GLU A 167 10.95 -3.57 15.21
N LYS A 168 11.85 -3.47 16.19
CA LYS A 168 11.49 -3.73 17.60
C LYS A 168 10.58 -2.66 18.18
N ILE A 169 10.84 -1.39 17.85
CA ILE A 169 10.01 -0.28 18.35
C ILE A 169 8.60 -0.39 17.79
N ILE A 170 8.46 -0.57 16.48
CA ILE A 170 7.14 -0.59 15.85
C ILE A 170 6.34 -1.82 16.23
N ASP A 171 7.00 -2.96 16.47
CA ASP A 171 6.32 -4.16 16.97
C ASP A 171 5.74 -3.92 18.37
N SER A 172 6.50 -3.30 19.26
CA SER A 172 6.05 -2.93 20.61
C SER A 172 4.86 -1.94 20.58
N LEU A 173 4.97 -0.90 19.75
CA LEU A 173 3.88 0.08 19.59
C LEU A 173 2.62 -0.54 18.98
N ALA A 174 2.79 -1.38 17.95
CA ALA A 174 1.69 -2.06 17.28
C ALA A 174 1.02 -3.14 18.15
N ASP A 175 1.73 -3.72 19.11
CA ASP A 175 1.15 -4.65 20.09
C ASP A 175 0.21 -3.91 21.05
N ILE A 176 0.68 -2.77 21.60
CA ILE A 176 -0.10 -1.93 22.53
C ILE A 176 -1.31 -1.30 21.85
N ASP A 177 -1.11 -0.72 20.67
CA ASP A 177 -2.12 0.08 19.98
C ASP A 177 -2.86 -0.68 18.88
N PHE A 178 -2.75 -2.02 18.84
CA PHE A 178 -3.23 -2.84 17.73
C PHE A 178 -4.63 -2.47 17.25
N SER A 179 -5.56 -2.25 18.19
CA SER A 179 -6.96 -1.96 17.87
C SER A 179 -7.22 -0.59 17.28
N ASP A 180 -6.25 0.33 17.35
CA ASP A 180 -6.38 1.69 16.83
C ASP A 180 -5.83 1.82 15.40
N TYR A 181 -5.15 0.79 14.89
CA TYR A 181 -4.65 0.74 13.52
C TYR A 181 -5.78 0.50 12.52
N GLU A 182 -5.64 1.10 11.34
CA GLU A 182 -6.40 0.71 10.15
C GLU A 182 -5.46 0.05 9.15
N VAL A 183 -5.88 -1.07 8.55
CA VAL A 183 -5.06 -1.82 7.60
C VAL A 183 -5.82 -2.05 6.30
N GLY A 184 -5.18 -1.70 5.19
CA GLY A 184 -5.65 -2.00 3.84
C GLY A 184 -4.73 -3.01 3.16
N VAL A 185 -5.25 -4.15 2.72
CA VAL A 185 -4.53 -5.01 1.77
C VAL A 185 -4.89 -4.56 0.36
N ILE A 186 -3.89 -4.41 -0.50
CA ILE A 186 -4.10 -3.98 -1.89
C ILE A 186 -3.46 -5.01 -2.79
N GLN A 187 -4.29 -5.72 -3.55
CA GLN A 187 -3.85 -6.64 -4.58
C GLN A 187 -3.68 -5.90 -5.90
N CYS A 188 -2.50 -6.02 -6.48
CA CYS A 188 -2.15 -5.46 -7.77
C CYS A 188 -2.05 -6.58 -8.81
N LYS A 189 -2.76 -6.46 -9.93
CA LYS A 189 -2.61 -7.40 -11.04
C LYS A 189 -2.45 -6.66 -12.36
N THR A 190 -1.71 -7.25 -13.28
CA THR A 190 -1.50 -6.69 -14.62
C THR A 190 -2.55 -7.14 -15.63
N ASN A 191 -3.44 -8.08 -15.27
CA ASN A 191 -4.51 -8.63 -16.11
C ASN A 191 -5.80 -8.69 -15.29
N TRP A 192 -6.93 -8.27 -15.87
CA TRP A 192 -8.24 -8.30 -15.22
C TRP A 192 -8.97 -9.66 -15.35
N ASN A 193 -9.09 -10.21 -16.57
CA ASN A 193 -9.99 -11.35 -16.85
C ASN A 193 -9.69 -12.59 -15.99
N ASP A 194 -8.43 -13.02 -16.00
CA ASP A 194 -8.04 -14.26 -15.30
C ASP A 194 -7.75 -14.00 -13.82
N SER A 195 -7.40 -12.77 -13.47
CA SER A 195 -6.98 -12.45 -12.11
C SER A 195 -8.12 -12.04 -11.20
N ALA A 196 -9.25 -11.52 -11.69
CA ALA A 196 -10.35 -11.00 -10.86
C ALA A 196 -10.96 -12.01 -9.86
N GLN A 197 -10.83 -13.31 -10.11
CA GLN A 197 -11.27 -14.33 -9.18
C GLN A 197 -10.44 -14.36 -7.89
N ILE A 198 -9.12 -14.14 -7.99
CA ILE A 198 -8.20 -14.21 -6.85
C ILE A 198 -8.52 -13.12 -5.80
N PRO A 199 -8.63 -11.82 -6.16
CA PRO A 199 -9.05 -10.76 -5.25
C PRO A 199 -10.42 -11.02 -4.62
N MET A 200 -11.39 -11.51 -5.41
CA MET A 200 -12.72 -11.84 -4.89
C MET A 200 -12.65 -12.91 -3.80
N LEU A 201 -11.91 -13.99 -4.04
CA LEU A 201 -11.77 -15.09 -3.08
C LEU A 201 -11.04 -14.64 -1.82
N TRP A 202 -9.99 -13.83 -1.94
CA TRP A 202 -9.28 -13.30 -0.78
C TRP A 202 -10.16 -12.33 0.03
N ASP A 203 -10.91 -11.45 -0.61
CA ASP A 203 -11.88 -10.58 0.08
C ASP A 203 -12.92 -11.42 0.85
N MET A 204 -13.42 -12.51 0.25
CA MET A 204 -14.30 -13.46 0.95
C MET A 204 -13.62 -14.16 2.13
N VAL A 205 -12.36 -14.59 1.99
CA VAL A 205 -11.60 -15.23 3.08
C VAL A 205 -11.46 -14.27 4.25
N TYR A 206 -11.02 -13.03 4.01
CA TYR A 206 -10.89 -12.01 5.04
C TYR A 206 -12.25 -11.63 5.65
N ALA A 207 -13.30 -11.45 4.83
CA ALA A 207 -14.63 -11.10 5.31
C ALA A 207 -15.30 -12.23 6.13
N SER A 208 -14.98 -13.49 5.84
CA SER A 208 -15.56 -14.65 6.53
C SER A 208 -14.93 -14.95 7.90
N GLU A 209 -13.84 -14.28 8.27
CA GLU A 209 -12.97 -14.64 9.41
C GLU A 209 -12.35 -16.06 9.30
N GLY A 210 -12.48 -16.70 8.14
CA GLY A 210 -12.12 -18.09 7.90
C GLY A 210 -13.33 -19.03 7.90
N PHE A 211 -13.11 -20.24 7.41
CA PHE A 211 -14.14 -21.27 7.26
C PHE A 211 -13.94 -22.34 8.33
N SER A 212 -14.71 -22.23 9.43
CA SER A 212 -14.59 -23.08 10.63
C SER A 212 -14.72 -24.58 10.34
N ARG A 213 -15.61 -24.98 9.43
CA ARG A 213 -15.77 -26.39 9.01
C ARG A 213 -14.60 -26.93 8.18
N ASN A 214 -13.85 -26.04 7.53
CA ASN A 214 -12.75 -26.39 6.62
C ASN A 214 -11.37 -26.08 7.22
N GLN A 215 -11.31 -25.78 8.52
CA GLN A 215 -10.09 -25.40 9.25
C GLN A 215 -9.34 -24.22 8.61
N ILE A 216 -10.04 -23.32 7.92
CA ILE A 216 -9.44 -22.09 7.40
C ILE A 216 -9.62 -21.01 8.46
N SER A 217 -8.55 -20.30 8.82
CA SER A 217 -8.60 -19.20 9.80
C SER A 217 -7.79 -18.01 9.31
N VAL A 218 -8.19 -16.82 9.75
CA VAL A 218 -7.52 -15.55 9.46
C VAL A 218 -7.01 -14.95 10.78
N GLY A 219 -5.73 -14.60 10.81
CA GLY A 219 -5.03 -14.13 12.00
C GLY A 219 -4.43 -15.25 12.85
N THR A 220 -3.83 -14.85 13.96
CA THR A 220 -3.33 -15.75 15.01
C THR A 220 -4.27 -15.72 16.22
N SER A 221 -3.91 -16.45 17.29
CA SER A 221 -4.63 -16.36 18.57
C SER A 221 -4.54 -14.96 19.19
N ALA A 222 -3.43 -14.25 18.96
CA ALA A 222 -3.16 -12.92 19.51
C ALA A 222 -3.74 -11.80 18.65
N TYR A 223 -3.62 -11.89 17.32
CA TYR A 223 -3.97 -10.79 16.42
C TYR A 223 -4.95 -11.23 15.33
N LYS A 224 -6.02 -10.46 15.15
CA LYS A 224 -7.08 -10.71 14.17
C LYS A 224 -7.47 -9.42 13.49
N ILE A 225 -7.74 -9.45 12.19
CA ILE A 225 -8.15 -8.27 11.42
C ILE A 225 -9.39 -7.56 11.98
N ARG A 226 -10.30 -8.28 12.64
CA ARG A 226 -11.51 -7.71 13.26
C ARG A 226 -11.25 -6.86 14.49
N ASN A 227 -10.09 -7.05 15.12
CA ASN A 227 -9.70 -6.26 16.28
C ASN A 227 -9.06 -4.93 15.86
N LEU A 228 -8.70 -4.76 14.58
CA LEU A 228 -8.27 -3.47 14.03
C LEU A 228 -9.45 -2.49 13.98
N ARG A 229 -9.15 -1.19 14.02
CA ARG A 229 -10.16 -0.12 13.88
C ARG A 229 -10.90 -0.23 12.54
N LYS A 230 -10.18 -0.59 11.48
CA LYS A 230 -10.72 -0.80 10.14
C LYS A 230 -9.82 -1.75 9.37
N PHE A 231 -10.44 -2.68 8.66
CA PHE A 231 -9.77 -3.51 7.66
C PHE A 231 -10.43 -3.30 6.29
N SER A 232 -9.63 -3.30 5.23
CA SER A 232 -10.14 -3.30 3.85
C SER A 232 -9.25 -4.14 2.96
N TYR A 233 -9.85 -4.76 1.94
CA TYR A 233 -9.13 -5.43 0.87
C TYR A 233 -9.47 -4.74 -0.44
N SER A 234 -8.49 -4.31 -1.23
CA SER A 234 -8.68 -3.56 -2.47
C SER A 234 -8.04 -4.28 -3.65
N PHE A 235 -8.57 -4.06 -4.84
CA PHE A 235 -8.01 -4.56 -6.09
C PHE A 235 -7.60 -3.39 -6.99
N VAL A 236 -6.36 -3.39 -7.49
CA VAL A 236 -5.82 -2.36 -8.39
C VAL A 236 -5.22 -3.02 -9.62
N THR A 237 -5.85 -2.85 -10.79
CA THR A 237 -5.42 -3.53 -12.02
C THR A 237 -4.85 -2.58 -13.07
N VAL A 238 -3.95 -3.10 -13.91
CA VAL A 238 -3.75 -2.57 -15.27
C VAL A 238 -4.64 -3.35 -16.21
N PRO A 239 -5.53 -2.74 -17.00
CA PRO A 239 -6.34 -3.48 -17.97
C PRO A 239 -5.51 -3.79 -19.23
N THR A 240 -4.46 -4.62 -19.15
CA THR A 240 -3.59 -4.93 -20.32
C THR A 240 -4.27 -5.81 -21.38
N ASN A 241 -5.42 -6.39 -21.07
CA ASN A 241 -6.17 -7.25 -21.99
C ASN A 241 -6.93 -6.42 -23.04
N LYS A 242 -7.05 -6.97 -24.25
CA LYS A 242 -7.95 -6.47 -25.28
C LYS A 242 -9.36 -6.98 -24.98
N GLY A 243 -10.28 -6.10 -24.58
CA GLY A 243 -11.69 -6.44 -24.35
C GLY A 243 -12.47 -5.24 -23.79
N SER A 244 -13.77 -5.14 -24.10
CA SER A 244 -14.64 -4.14 -23.49
C SER A 244 -15.09 -4.61 -22.11
N PHE A 245 -14.64 -3.92 -21.06
CA PHE A 245 -15.17 -4.13 -19.71
C PHE A 245 -16.48 -3.36 -19.59
N THR A 246 -17.57 -4.10 -19.41
CA THR A 246 -18.91 -3.54 -19.16
C THR A 246 -19.39 -4.02 -17.80
N GLN A 247 -20.40 -3.34 -17.24
CA GLN A 247 -20.95 -3.65 -15.92
C GLN A 247 -21.44 -5.11 -15.78
N ASN A 248 -21.67 -5.78 -16.91
CA ASN A 248 -22.21 -7.13 -16.98
C ASN A 248 -21.15 -8.22 -17.21
N THR A 249 -19.89 -7.85 -17.44
CA THR A 249 -18.85 -8.88 -17.59
C THR A 249 -18.57 -9.54 -16.24
N LEU A 250 -18.34 -10.85 -16.26
CA LEU A 250 -18.10 -11.62 -15.05
C LEU A 250 -16.87 -11.09 -14.27
N ALA A 251 -15.83 -10.66 -14.98
CA ALA A 251 -14.63 -10.08 -14.38
C ALA A 251 -14.94 -8.81 -13.56
N VAL A 252 -15.88 -7.97 -14.02
CA VAL A 252 -16.33 -6.77 -13.28
C VAL A 252 -17.20 -7.18 -12.10
N LYS A 253 -18.17 -8.08 -12.30
CA LYS A 253 -19.07 -8.55 -11.23
C LYS A 253 -18.31 -9.17 -10.05
N ARG A 254 -17.23 -9.91 -10.30
CA ARG A 254 -16.39 -10.54 -9.27
C ARG A 254 -15.74 -9.53 -8.32
N VAL A 255 -15.35 -8.36 -8.83
CA VAL A 255 -14.59 -7.37 -8.04
C VAL A 255 -15.43 -6.15 -7.63
N GLN A 256 -16.67 -6.05 -8.12
CA GLN A 256 -17.57 -4.90 -7.89
C GLN A 256 -17.82 -4.64 -6.40
N ASN A 257 -17.89 -5.69 -5.60
CA ASN A 257 -18.26 -5.63 -4.18
C ASN A 257 -17.08 -5.87 -3.23
N ILE A 258 -15.84 -5.81 -3.73
CA ILE A 258 -14.65 -5.91 -2.87
C ILE A 258 -14.69 -4.81 -1.81
N SER A 259 -14.43 -5.15 -0.55
CA SER A 259 -14.61 -4.29 0.62
C SER A 259 -13.95 -2.91 0.48
N GLY A 260 -12.68 -2.89 0.10
CA GLY A 260 -11.89 -1.69 -0.19
C GLY A 260 -12.09 -1.13 -1.60
N GLY A 261 -12.75 -1.86 -2.49
CA GLY A 261 -13.08 -1.42 -3.85
C GLY A 261 -12.15 -1.95 -4.95
N ASN A 262 -12.60 -1.73 -6.18
CA ASN A 262 -11.91 -2.08 -7.43
C ASN A 262 -11.44 -0.81 -8.14
N TYR A 263 -10.15 -0.78 -8.48
CA TYR A 263 -9.46 0.37 -9.02
C TYR A 263 -8.57 0.01 -10.22
N TRP A 264 -8.20 1.03 -11.00
CA TRP A 264 -7.20 0.93 -12.05
C TRP A 264 -6.42 2.24 -12.24
N GLY A 265 -5.38 2.20 -13.08
CA GLY A 265 -4.61 3.40 -13.45
C GLY A 265 -5.18 4.17 -14.64
N GLN A 266 -6.50 4.28 -14.76
CA GLN A 266 -7.21 5.04 -15.80
C GLN A 266 -8.33 5.85 -15.16
N ALA A 267 -8.91 6.80 -15.89
CA ALA A 267 -10.12 7.52 -15.44
C ALA A 267 -11.25 6.54 -15.10
N SER A 268 -12.08 6.89 -14.11
CA SER A 268 -13.17 6.03 -13.65
C SER A 268 -14.18 5.72 -14.75
N GLN A 269 -14.63 4.48 -14.81
CA GLN A 269 -15.69 4.03 -15.71
C GLN A 269 -16.92 3.63 -14.86
N PRO A 270 -18.03 4.40 -14.92
CA PRO A 270 -19.19 4.19 -14.08
C PRO A 270 -19.72 2.74 -14.10
N GLY A 271 -19.85 2.16 -12.91
CA GLY A 271 -20.32 0.78 -12.67
C GLY A 271 -19.34 -0.32 -13.10
N VAL A 272 -18.12 0.04 -13.50
CA VAL A 272 -17.09 -0.91 -13.93
C VAL A 272 -15.90 -0.88 -12.97
N VAL A 273 -15.26 0.29 -12.81
CA VAL A 273 -14.06 0.46 -11.99
C VAL A 273 -13.79 1.93 -11.73
N TYR A 274 -13.15 2.21 -10.61
CA TYR A 274 -12.74 3.55 -10.24
C TYR A 274 -11.27 3.82 -10.59
N SER A 275 -10.92 5.06 -10.86
CA SER A 275 -9.53 5.49 -10.84
C SER A 275 -8.93 5.23 -9.46
N VAL A 276 -7.68 4.80 -9.41
CA VAL A 276 -6.95 4.61 -8.16
C VAL A 276 -6.90 5.88 -7.31
N LYS A 277 -7.05 7.08 -7.89
CA LYS A 277 -7.13 8.32 -7.11
C LYS A 277 -8.34 8.38 -6.17
N GLU A 278 -9.41 7.64 -6.46
CA GLU A 278 -10.58 7.58 -5.58
C GLU A 278 -10.35 6.76 -4.31
N ILE A 279 -9.28 5.96 -4.26
CA ILE A 279 -8.96 5.14 -3.08
C ILE A 279 -8.72 5.99 -1.83
N PHE A 280 -8.20 7.21 -1.99
CA PHE A 280 -7.88 8.10 -0.86
C PHE A 280 -9.14 8.54 -0.12
N GLY A 281 -10.18 8.96 -0.84
CA GLY A 281 -11.45 9.35 -0.24
C GLY A 281 -12.23 8.18 0.35
N ARG A 282 -12.13 6.99 -0.25
CA ARG A 282 -12.90 5.81 0.18
C ARG A 282 -12.24 5.07 1.35
N ASN A 283 -10.92 4.85 1.28
CA ASN A 283 -10.22 3.99 2.22
C ASN A 283 -9.37 4.77 3.23
N PHE A 284 -8.86 5.95 2.86
CA PHE A 284 -7.86 6.68 3.64
C PHE A 284 -8.30 8.09 4.05
N SER A 285 -9.60 8.36 4.09
CA SER A 285 -10.12 9.69 4.47
C SER A 285 -9.79 10.07 5.92
N SER A 286 -9.65 9.10 6.81
CA SER A 286 -9.24 9.29 8.21
C SER A 286 -7.75 9.54 8.38
N SER A 287 -6.94 9.40 7.33
CA SER A 287 -5.47 9.50 7.42
C SER A 287 -4.97 10.92 7.69
N THR A 288 -5.82 11.94 7.46
CA THR A 288 -5.53 13.35 7.70
C THR A 288 -6.74 14.06 8.30
N SER A 289 -6.51 15.13 9.08
CA SER A 289 -7.59 15.91 9.72
C SER A 289 -8.18 17.00 8.81
N ILE A 290 -7.45 17.43 7.77
CA ILE A 290 -7.82 18.53 6.86
C ILE A 290 -8.16 18.05 5.43
N GLY A 291 -8.15 16.73 5.19
CA GLY A 291 -8.39 16.11 3.90
C GLY A 291 -7.15 16.02 3.00
N THR A 292 -7.12 15.01 2.13
CA THR A 292 -5.94 14.63 1.32
C THR A 292 -5.40 15.78 0.48
N ARG A 293 -6.27 16.57 -0.17
CA ARG A 293 -5.83 17.67 -1.06
C ARG A 293 -5.13 18.79 -0.29
N ALA A 294 -5.65 19.17 0.88
CA ALA A 294 -5.06 20.23 1.69
C ALA A 294 -3.72 19.77 2.28
N THR A 295 -3.66 18.55 2.80
CA THR A 295 -2.41 17.93 3.28
C THR A 295 -1.35 17.87 2.18
N LEU A 296 -1.72 17.38 0.99
CA LEU A 296 -0.78 17.24 -0.11
C LEU A 296 -0.24 18.60 -0.59
N ASN A 297 -1.08 19.63 -0.67
CA ASN A 297 -0.63 20.99 -1.00
C ASN A 297 0.36 21.56 0.04
N ALA A 298 0.24 21.19 1.32
CA ALA A 298 1.20 21.59 2.35
C ALA A 298 2.53 20.82 2.24
N ALA A 299 2.48 19.56 1.81
CA ALA A 299 3.64 18.68 1.70
C ALA A 299 4.47 18.91 0.42
N LEU A 300 3.84 19.15 -0.72
CA LEU A 300 4.50 19.24 -2.03
C LEU A 300 5.63 20.30 -2.12
N PRO A 301 5.55 21.48 -1.48
CA PRO A 301 6.66 22.42 -1.43
C PRO A 301 7.95 21.86 -0.81
N LYS A 302 7.85 20.81 0.01
CA LYS A 302 8.98 20.15 0.69
C LYS A 302 9.55 18.99 -0.13
N LEU A 303 8.99 18.70 -1.31
CA LEU A 303 9.31 17.50 -2.08
C LEU A 303 10.77 17.41 -2.51
N SER A 304 11.39 18.52 -2.93
CA SER A 304 12.80 18.54 -3.33
C SER A 304 13.79 18.50 -2.16
N GLN A 305 13.32 18.70 -0.93
CA GLN A 305 14.14 18.77 0.28
C GLN A 305 13.85 17.55 1.16
N GLU A 306 12.79 17.64 1.98
CA GLU A 306 12.43 16.63 2.98
C GLU A 306 12.02 15.29 2.35
N TYR A 307 11.35 15.32 1.20
CA TYR A 307 10.83 14.14 0.51
C TYR A 307 11.58 13.81 -0.79
N SER A 308 12.83 14.26 -0.91
CA SER A 308 13.69 14.04 -2.09
C SER A 308 13.88 12.56 -2.45
N TYR A 309 13.65 11.66 -1.51
CA TYR A 309 13.68 10.22 -1.73
C TYR A 309 12.57 9.70 -2.68
N PHE A 310 11.57 10.51 -3.03
CA PHE A 310 10.62 10.18 -4.10
C PHE A 310 11.19 10.32 -5.51
N ASP A 311 12.34 10.99 -5.67
CA ASP A 311 13.04 11.23 -6.94
C ASP A 311 12.13 11.77 -8.06
N LEU A 312 11.19 12.67 -7.71
CA LEU A 312 10.26 13.26 -8.69
C LEU A 312 10.79 14.56 -9.31
N ILE A 313 11.55 15.35 -8.53
CA ILE A 313 12.13 16.64 -8.93
C ILE A 313 13.65 16.50 -8.98
#